data_AF-A0A3D1CHH9-F1
#
_entry.id   AF-A0A3D1CHH9-F1
#
_cell.length_a   1.000
_cell.length_b   1.000
_cell.length_c   1.000
_cell.angle_alpha   90.00
_cell.angle_beta   90.00
_cell.angle_gamma   90.00
#
_symmetry.space_group_name_H-M   'P 1'
#
loop_
_entity.id
_entity.type
_entity.pdbx_description
1 polymer ?
#
loop_
_entity_poly.entity_id
_entity_poly.type
_entity_poly.pdbx_seq_one_letter_code
_entity_poly.pdbx_strand_id
1 'polypeptide(L)'
;DIRATIPVPAPTNPAVLALLSDAEKYQQQGNMSAAQSRLQRAQRIAPSDPKVYYQLAKAHYELEDFRLAEQVALKGLSYAKGDNTELKRFWLLLAEIRTKKGDKAGAKTAREQAARY
;
A
#
# COMPACT_ATOMS: atom_id res chain seq x y z
N ASP A 1 -16.20 -30.22 -2.92
CA ASP A 1 -15.71 -29.22 -3.89
C ASP A 1 -15.25 -27.95 -3.20
N ILE A 2 -13.98 -27.57 -3.31
CA ILE A 2 -13.46 -26.28 -2.80
C ILE A 2 -12.98 -25.49 -4.02
N ARG A 3 -13.89 -24.74 -4.65
CA ARG A 3 -13.51 -23.78 -5.70
C ARG A 3 -12.80 -22.61 -5.03
N ALA A 4 -11.47 -22.64 -5.05
CA ALA A 4 -10.65 -21.47 -4.81
C ALA A 4 -10.99 -20.44 -5.89
N THR A 5 -11.79 -19.43 -5.55
CA THR A 5 -11.96 -18.25 -6.40
C THR A 5 -10.64 -17.52 -6.40
N ILE A 6 -9.86 -17.71 -7.46
CA ILE A 6 -8.72 -16.84 -7.79
C ILE A 6 -9.32 -15.42 -7.84
N PRO A 7 -8.88 -14.47 -6.99
CA PRO A 7 -9.35 -13.11 -7.11
C PRO A 7 -8.87 -12.59 -8.46
N VAL A 8 -9.80 -12.50 -9.41
CA VAL A 8 -9.61 -11.74 -10.65
C VAL A 8 -9.16 -10.34 -10.23
N PRO A 9 -8.06 -9.80 -10.75
CA PRO A 9 -7.68 -8.42 -10.46
C PRO A 9 -8.88 -7.54 -10.81
N ALA A 10 -9.44 -6.89 -9.78
CA ALA A 10 -10.64 -6.10 -9.95
C ALA A 10 -10.39 -5.04 -11.04
N PRO A 11 -11.32 -4.83 -11.98
CA PRO A 11 -11.21 -3.71 -12.91
C PRO A 11 -11.02 -2.46 -12.07
N THR A 12 -10.03 -1.65 -12.43
CA THR A 12 -9.65 -0.44 -11.69
C THR A 12 -10.90 0.41 -11.48
N ASN A 13 -11.45 0.43 -10.27
CA ASN A 13 -12.73 1.06 -10.00
C ASN A 13 -12.54 2.59 -10.08
N PRO A 14 -13.24 3.31 -10.98
CA PRO A 14 -13.03 4.76 -11.14
C PRO A 14 -13.32 5.54 -9.85
N ALA A 15 -14.24 5.05 -9.01
CA ALA A 15 -14.49 5.65 -7.70
C ALA A 15 -13.31 5.46 -6.74
N VAL A 16 -12.62 4.32 -6.79
CA VAL A 16 -11.40 4.08 -6.00
C VAL A 16 -10.29 5.01 -6.48
N LEU A 17 -10.08 5.14 -7.79
CA LEU A 17 -9.08 6.07 -8.33
C LEU A 17 -9.32 7.52 -7.88
N ALA A 18 -10.57 7.98 -7.95
CA ALA A 18 -10.94 9.32 -7.49
C ALA A 18 -10.62 9.49 -6.00
N LEU A 19 -10.97 8.52 -5.16
CA LEU A 19 -10.68 8.55 -3.73
C LEU A 19 -9.18 8.54 -3.42
N LEU A 20 -8.38 7.78 -4.18
CA LEU A 20 -6.92 7.77 -4.02
C LEU A 20 -6.31 9.11 -4.44
N SER A 21 -6.78 9.70 -5.54
CA SER A 21 -6.34 11.02 -5.98
C SER A 21 -6.70 12.12 -4.98
N ASP A 22 -7.91 12.09 -4.43
CA ASP A 22 -8.33 13.03 -3.39
C ASP A 22 -7.52 12.85 -2.11
N ALA A 23 -7.23 11.60 -1.71
CA ALA A 23 -6.37 11.32 -0.56
C ALA A 23 -4.99 11.96 -0.71
N GLU A 24 -4.35 11.76 -1.87
CA GLU A 24 -3.04 12.32 -2.16
C GLU A 24 -3.05 13.86 -2.14
N LYS A 25 -4.08 14.49 -2.72
CA LYS A 25 -4.25 15.95 -2.64
C LYS A 25 -4.36 16.43 -1.20
N TYR A 26 -5.14 15.75 -0.37
CA TYR A 26 -5.28 16.13 1.04
C TYR A 26 -3.97 15.93 1.82
N GLN A 27 -3.19 14.87 1.54
CA GLN A 27 -1.86 14.67 2.14
C GLN A 27 -0.91 15.82 1.79
N GLN A 28 -0.87 16.23 0.51
CA GLN A 28 -0.05 17.35 0.05
C GLN A 28 -0.45 18.69 0.70
N GLN A 29 -1.72 18.82 1.09
CA GLN A 29 -2.23 19.99 1.83
C GLN A 29 -2.02 19.88 3.35
N GLY A 30 -1.41 18.79 3.85
CA GLY A 30 -1.26 18.51 5.28
C GLY A 30 -2.56 18.09 5.97
N ASN A 31 -3.65 17.91 5.23
CA ASN A 31 -4.94 17.47 5.77
C ASN A 31 -5.01 15.94 5.86
N MET A 32 -4.24 15.39 6.80
CA MET A 32 -4.13 13.95 6.99
C MET A 32 -5.45 13.27 7.38
N SER A 33 -6.34 13.97 8.09
CA SER A 33 -7.67 13.44 8.45
C SER A 33 -8.56 13.22 7.22
N ALA A 34 -8.62 14.21 6.32
CA ALA A 34 -9.38 14.07 5.07
C ALA A 34 -8.79 12.97 4.18
N ALA A 35 -7.46 12.87 4.10
CA ALA A 35 -6.79 11.80 3.38
C ALA A 35 -7.17 10.41 3.90
N GLN A 36 -7.07 10.19 5.22
CA GLN A 36 -7.45 8.93 5.84
C GLN A 36 -8.90 8.56 5.58
N SER A 37 -9.83 9.52 5.66
CA SER A 37 -11.25 9.28 5.34
C SER A 37 -11.45 8.76 3.91
N ARG A 38 -10.71 9.30 2.94
CA ARG A 38 -10.80 8.86 1.54
C ARG A 38 -10.21 7.47 1.34
N LEU A 39 -9.06 7.19 1.95
CA LEU A 39 -8.42 5.89 1.89
C LEU A 39 -9.27 4.78 2.55
N GLN A 40 -9.90 5.06 3.70
CA GLN A 40 -10.83 4.13 4.35
C GLN A 40 -12.04 3.83 3.47
N ARG A 41 -12.59 4.84 2.78
CA ARG A 41 -13.68 4.62 1.82
C ARG A 41 -13.20 3.79 0.62
N ALA A 42 -12.02 4.07 0.09
CA ALA A 42 -11.42 3.30 -0.99
C ALA A 42 -11.24 1.83 -0.58
N GLN A 43 -10.77 1.57 0.66
CA GLN A 43 -10.62 0.22 1.19
C GLN A 43 -11.95 -0.52 1.34
N ARG A 44 -13.02 0.16 1.75
CA ARG A 44 -14.36 -0.46 1.81
C ARG A 44 -14.88 -0.85 0.42
N ILE A 45 -14.56 -0.07 -0.61
CA ILE A 45 -14.98 -0.34 -1.99
C ILE A 45 -14.12 -1.44 -2.62
N ALA A 46 -12.81 -1.43 -2.35
CA ALA A 46 -11.86 -2.39 -2.90
C ALA A 46 -10.95 -2.96 -1.79
N PRO A 47 -11.46 -3.93 -1.01
CA PRO A 47 -10.78 -4.44 0.19
C PRO A 47 -9.53 -5.29 -0.10
N SER A 48 -9.31 -5.66 -1.37
CA SER A 48 -8.18 -6.45 -1.84
C SER A 48 -7.38 -5.76 -2.95
N ASP A 49 -7.58 -4.46 -3.16
CA ASP A 49 -6.84 -3.72 -4.19
C ASP A 49 -5.47 -3.27 -3.63
N PRO A 50 -4.34 -3.76 -4.20
CA PRO A 50 -3.00 -3.41 -3.74
C PRO A 50 -2.76 -1.89 -3.74
N LYS A 51 -3.30 -1.13 -4.70
CA LYS A 51 -3.08 0.33 -4.77
C LYS A 51 -3.64 1.06 -3.56
N VAL A 52 -4.76 0.59 -3.02
CA VAL A 52 -5.35 1.16 -1.80
C VAL A 52 -4.44 0.93 -0.60
N TYR A 53 -3.91 -0.28 -0.45
CA TYR A 53 -2.97 -0.60 0.64
C TYR A 53 -1.66 0.16 0.51
N TYR A 54 -1.16 0.36 -0.70
CA TYR A 54 0.06 1.15 -0.92
C TYR A 54 -0.13 2.58 -0.41
N GLN A 55 -1.24 3.24 -0.76
CA GLN A 55 -1.52 4.60 -0.31
C GLN A 55 -1.80 4.69 1.19
N LEU A 56 -2.50 3.71 1.77
CA LEU A 56 -2.67 3.61 3.23
C LEU A 56 -1.32 3.48 3.94
N ALA A 57 -0.42 2.62 3.45
CA ALA A 57 0.89 2.44 4.04
C ALA A 57 1.74 3.72 3.94
N LYS A 58 1.70 4.41 2.79
CA LYS A 58 2.37 5.70 2.60
C LYS A 58 1.82 6.78 3.55
N ALA A 59 0.50 6.84 3.73
CA ALA A 59 -0.11 7.78 4.69
C ALA A 59 0.35 7.53 6.13
N HIS A 60 0.42 6.26 6.56
CA HIS A 60 0.95 5.93 7.88
C HIS A 60 2.45 6.23 8.01
N TYR A 61 3.22 6.03 6.93
CA TYR A 61 4.63 6.40 6.89
C TYR A 61 4.84 7.91 7.03
N GLU A 62 4.01 8.73 6.37
CA GLU A 62 4.04 10.20 6.50
C GLU A 62 3.64 10.68 7.90
N LEU A 63 2.78 9.93 8.59
CA LEU A 63 2.41 10.15 9.99
C LEU A 63 3.45 9.58 10.98
N GLU A 64 4.58 9.08 10.49
CA GLU A 64 5.64 8.42 11.27
C GLU A 64 5.18 7.18 12.07
N ASP A 65 3.99 6.64 11.77
CA ASP A 65 3.52 5.36 12.30
C ASP A 65 4.11 4.21 11.48
N PHE A 66 5.42 4.03 11.60
CA PHE A 66 6.17 3.03 10.83
C PHE A 66 5.73 1.60 11.15
N ARG A 67 5.18 1.35 12.34
CA ARG A 67 4.66 0.02 12.70
C ARG A 67 3.41 -0.31 11.89
N LEU A 68 2.45 0.60 11.85
CA LEU A 68 1.23 0.39 11.08
C LEU A 68 1.50 0.44 9.57
N ALA A 69 2.37 1.36 9.11
CA ALA A 69 2.79 1.44 7.72
C ALA A 69 3.34 0.11 7.21
N GLU A 70 4.21 -0.56 7.99
CA GLU A 70 4.77 -1.86 7.63
C GLU A 70 3.69 -2.94 7.51
N GLN A 71 2.78 -3.02 8.49
CA GLN A 71 1.70 -4.02 8.48
C GLN A 71 0.78 -3.85 7.27
N VAL A 72 0.40 -2.61 6.97
CA VAL A 72 -0.45 -2.28 5.82
C VAL A 72 0.28 -2.59 4.51
N ALA A 73 1.57 -2.24 4.40
CA ALA A 73 2.38 -2.54 3.21
C ALA A 73 2.51 -4.05 2.96
N LEU A 74 2.78 -4.85 4.01
CA LEU A 74 2.84 -6.31 3.89
C LEU A 74 1.50 -6.91 3.45
N LYS A 75 0.38 -6.37 3.96
CA LYS A 75 -0.96 -6.80 3.54
C LYS A 75 -1.20 -6.46 2.06
N GLY A 76 -0.86 -5.26 1.62
CA GLY A 76 -0.95 -4.84 0.21
C GLY A 76 -0.10 -5.70 -0.73
N LEU A 77 1.14 -5.99 -0.32
CA LEU A 77 2.05 -6.86 -1.06
C LEU A 77 1.44 -8.26 -1.30
N SER A 78 0.68 -8.79 -0.34
CA SER A 78 0.01 -10.09 -0.48
C SER A 78 -1.07 -10.11 -1.57
N TYR A 79 -1.66 -8.94 -1.89
CA TYR A 79 -2.65 -8.75 -2.95
C TYR A 79 -2.03 -8.38 -4.30
N ALA A 80 -0.80 -7.87 -4.32
CA ALA A 80 -0.08 -7.52 -5.55
C ALA A 80 0.48 -8.74 -6.32
N LYS A 81 0.16 -9.97 -5.91
CA LYS A 81 0.64 -11.19 -6.57
C LYS A 81 0.24 -11.20 -8.04
N GLY A 82 1.22 -11.36 -8.92
CA GLY A 82 1.02 -11.36 -10.38
C GLY A 82 1.27 -10.01 -11.05
N ASP A 83 1.50 -8.94 -10.28
CA ASP A 83 1.93 -7.64 -10.79
C ASP A 83 3.33 -7.30 -10.28
N ASN A 84 4.35 -7.58 -11.10
CA ASN A 84 5.75 -7.31 -10.75
C ASN A 84 6.01 -5.81 -10.45
N THR A 85 5.26 -4.91 -11.10
CA THR A 85 5.42 -3.47 -10.88
C THR A 85 4.95 -3.09 -9.49
N GLU A 86 3.78 -3.58 -9.07
CA GLU A 86 3.24 -3.34 -7.73
C GLU A 86 4.08 -4.06 -6.66
N LEU A 87 4.50 -5.31 -6.90
CA LEU A 87 5.41 -6.03 -5.98
C LEU A 87 6.68 -5.24 -5.72
N LYS A 88 7.32 -4.72 -6.77
CA LYS A 88 8.51 -3.86 -6.66
C LYS A 88 8.24 -2.62 -5.82
N ARG A 89 7.13 -1.91 -6.09
CA ARG A 89 6.75 -0.70 -5.34
C ARG A 89 6.58 -0.98 -3.85
N PHE A 90 5.88 -2.07 -3.49
CA PHE A 90 5.73 -2.46 -2.10
C PHE A 90 7.05 -2.79 -1.42
N TRP A 91 7.95 -3.52 -2.09
CA TRP A 91 9.25 -3.83 -1.52
C TRP A 91 10.12 -2.59 -1.30
N LEU A 92 10.07 -1.61 -2.20
CA LEU A 92 10.73 -0.32 -2.01
C LEU A 92 10.15 0.44 -0.81
N LEU A 93 8.82 0.52 -0.70
CA LEU A 93 8.15 1.17 0.43
C LEU A 93 8.50 0.49 1.76
N LEU A 94 8.52 -0.85 1.81
CA LEU A 94 8.94 -1.60 2.99
C LEU A 94 10.39 -1.31 3.36
N ALA A 95 11.27 -1.15 2.38
CA ALA A 95 12.66 -0.77 2.65
C ALA A 95 12.76 0.62 3.31
N GLU A 96 11.97 1.59 2.84
CA GLU A 96 11.91 2.94 3.42
C GLU A 96 11.35 2.90 4.85
N ILE A 97 10.21 2.24 5.05
CA ILE A 97 9.57 2.09 6.36
C ILE A 97 10.55 1.44 7.36
N ARG A 98 11.19 0.32 6.99
CA ARG A 98 12.16 -0.37 7.85
C ARG A 98 13.40 0.47 8.13
N THR A 99 13.86 1.25 7.14
CA THR A 99 14.97 2.20 7.35
C THR A 99 14.60 3.23 8.43
N LYS A 100 13.41 3.84 8.33
CA LYS A 100 12.92 4.82 9.33
C LYS A 100 12.70 4.22 10.71
N LYS A 101 12.24 2.97 10.77
CA LYS A 101 12.06 2.20 12.01
C LYS A 101 13.39 1.78 12.66
N GLY A 102 14.52 1.92 11.96
CA GLY A 102 15.85 1.50 12.43
C GLY A 102 16.25 0.07 12.06
N ASP A 103 15.39 -0.68 11.38
CA ASP A 103 15.66 -2.02 10.87
C ASP A 103 16.44 -1.98 9.54
N LYS A 104 17.73 -1.67 9.64
CA LYS A 104 18.63 -1.58 8.48
C LYS A 104 18.78 -2.91 7.74
N ALA A 105 18.78 -4.02 8.47
CA ALA A 105 18.92 -5.36 7.90
C ALA A 105 17.67 -5.72 7.07
N GLY A 106 16.48 -5.57 7.65
CA GLY A 106 15.22 -5.82 6.95
C GLY A 106 14.97 -4.84 5.81
N ALA A 107 15.48 -3.60 5.90
CA ALA A 107 15.46 -2.66 4.79
C ALA A 107 16.34 -3.11 3.62
N LYS A 108 17.55 -3.61 3.89
CA LYS A 108 18.43 -4.18 2.85
C LYS A 108 17.76 -5.37 2.16
N THR A 109 17.23 -6.31 2.94
CA THR A 109 16.50 -7.47 2.39
C THR A 109 15.32 -7.03 1.53
N ALA A 110 14.55 -6.01 1.95
CA ALA A 110 13.44 -5.50 1.15
C ALA A 110 13.91 -4.88 -0.19
N ARG A 111 15.03 -4.14 -0.21
CA ARG A 111 15.61 -3.64 -1.47
C ARG A 111 16.08 -4.77 -2.39
N GLU A 112 16.68 -5.81 -1.82
CA GLU A 112 17.10 -6.99 -2.59
C GLU A 112 15.89 -7.72 -3.20
N GLN A 113 14.76 -7.80 -2.49
CA GLN A 113 13.52 -8.32 -3.07
C GLN A 113 13.01 -7.42 -4.18
N ALA A 114 12.98 -6.10 -3.99
CA ALA A 114 12.57 -5.14 -5.02
C ALA A 114 13.40 -5.26 -6.31
N ALA A 115 14.70 -5.58 -6.20
CA ALA A 115 15.59 -5.74 -7.36
C ALA A 115 15.32 -7.01 -8.18
N ARG A 116 14.54 -7.96 -7.66
CA ARG A 116 14.18 -9.22 -8.35
C ARG A 116 12.96 -9.06 -9.26
N TYR A 117 12.25 -7.93 -9.17
CA TYR A 117 11.07 -7.59 -9.96
C TYR A 117 11.37 -6.41 -10.90
#